data_AF-A0A1C0BTZ0-F1
#
_entry.id   AF-A0A1C0BTZ0-F1
#
_cell.length_a   1.000
_cell.length_b   1.000
_cell.length_c   1.000
_cell.angle_alpha   90.00
_cell.angle_beta   90.00
_cell.angle_gamma   90.00
#
_symmetry.space_group_name_H-M   'P 1'
#
loop_
_entity.id
_entity.type
_entity.pdbx_description
1 polymer ?
#
loop_
_entity_poly.entity_id
_entity_poly.type
_entity_poly.pdbx_seq_one_letter_code
_entity_poly.pdbx_strand_id
1 'polypeptide(L)'
;MDVDVPDPSIEQVEFYLAKWDGLENYHLQEDALNKLFFELCPKNTDIIDVLLKASTLNDFYSTNIFSIYPVAKHICALDIDARLKAGDVTLVGDIQYVPIGDTEKSFYSFATKYCSHHNPLDYPIYDSYVDEVLRYFRNRDSFSDFQDGDLKDYVKFKGILIDFRAFYGLDKFSLKQIDQYVWQLGKDYFPKNYGKKKRGDKYFVFNR
;
A
#
# COMPACT_ATOMS: atom_id res chain seq x y z
N MET A 1 -24.78 -9.33 -8.64
CA MET A 1 -25.18 -9.21 -7.22
C MET A 1 -24.75 -7.82 -6.84
N ASP A 2 -25.69 -6.94 -6.52
CA ASP A 2 -25.33 -5.63 -5.99
C ASP A 2 -24.71 -5.88 -4.61
N VAL A 3 -23.44 -5.49 -4.48
CA VAL A 3 -22.72 -5.56 -3.22
C VAL A 3 -23.22 -4.39 -2.39
N ASP A 4 -23.91 -4.69 -1.29
CA ASP A 4 -24.41 -3.70 -0.33
C ASP A 4 -23.32 -3.36 0.67
N VAL A 5 -22.50 -2.36 0.35
CA VAL A 5 -21.39 -1.90 1.18
C VAL A 5 -21.91 -0.85 2.17
N PRO A 6 -21.63 -0.96 3.48
CA PRO A 6 -22.08 0.01 4.47
C PRO A 6 -21.51 1.40 4.22
N ASP A 7 -22.28 2.43 4.57
CA ASP A 7 -21.85 3.82 4.45
C ASP A 7 -20.63 4.10 5.35
N PRO A 8 -19.56 4.70 4.79
CA PRO A 8 -18.45 5.16 5.58
C PRO A 8 -18.92 6.14 6.65
N SER A 9 -18.56 5.84 7.88
CA SER A 9 -18.97 6.56 9.08
C SER A 9 -17.91 6.37 10.15
N ILE A 10 -17.97 7.20 11.19
CA ILE A 10 -17.08 7.11 12.34
C ILE A 10 -17.14 5.71 12.96
N GLU A 11 -18.35 5.18 13.12
CA GLU A 11 -18.61 3.87 13.72
C GLU A 11 -18.05 2.74 12.87
N GLN A 12 -18.15 2.84 11.53
CA GLN A 12 -17.54 1.87 10.62
C GLN A 12 -16.01 1.88 10.69
N VAL A 13 -15.38 3.05 10.70
CA VAL A 13 -13.93 3.15 10.81
C VAL A 13 -13.47 2.57 12.16
N GLU A 14 -14.09 2.94 13.27
CA GLU A 14 -13.76 2.41 14.59
C GLU A 14 -13.94 0.89 14.69
N PHE A 15 -15.01 0.36 14.10
CA PHE A 15 -15.25 -1.08 14.03
C PHE A 15 -14.09 -1.81 13.33
N TYR A 16 -13.66 -1.33 12.16
CA TYR A 16 -12.57 -1.94 11.41
C TYR A 16 -11.20 -1.73 12.05
N LEU A 17 -10.95 -0.59 12.70
CA LEU A 17 -9.73 -0.37 13.46
C LEU A 17 -9.65 -1.32 14.66
N ALA A 18 -10.76 -1.58 15.37
CA ALA A 18 -10.79 -2.56 16.45
C ALA A 18 -10.62 -4.02 15.95
N LYS A 19 -11.14 -4.33 14.76
CA LYS A 19 -10.97 -5.65 14.10
C LYS A 19 -9.51 -5.93 13.75
N TRP A 20 -8.70 -4.88 13.51
CA TRP A 20 -7.30 -5.00 13.13
C TRP A 20 -6.46 -5.81 14.12
N ASP A 21 -6.66 -5.58 15.42
CA ASP A 21 -5.93 -6.29 16.47
C ASP A 21 -6.21 -7.81 16.45
N GLY A 22 -7.38 -8.21 15.96
CA GLY A 22 -7.76 -9.61 15.76
C GLY A 22 -7.14 -10.27 14.52
N LEU A 23 -6.52 -9.50 13.63
CA LEU A 23 -5.86 -9.98 12.41
C LEU A 23 -4.39 -10.32 12.69
N GLU A 24 -4.16 -11.40 13.46
CA GLU A 24 -2.85 -11.74 14.04
C GLU A 24 -1.69 -11.68 13.04
N ASN A 25 -1.86 -12.32 11.89
CA ASN A 25 -0.82 -12.38 10.87
C ASN A 25 -0.49 -11.01 10.27
N TYR A 26 -1.47 -10.09 10.17
CA TYR A 26 -1.27 -8.78 9.55
C TYR A 26 -0.61 -7.80 10.53
N HIS A 27 -1.08 -7.73 11.79
CA HIS A 27 -0.47 -6.81 12.75
C HIS A 27 0.97 -7.22 13.09
N LEU A 28 1.28 -8.52 13.21
CA LEU A 28 2.65 -8.98 13.45
C LEU A 28 3.59 -8.67 12.27
N GLN A 29 3.09 -8.74 11.03
CA GLN A 29 3.85 -8.35 9.84
C GLN A 29 4.13 -6.83 9.83
N GLU A 30 3.12 -6.02 10.15
CA GLU A 30 3.29 -4.57 10.31
C GLU A 30 4.27 -4.23 11.44
N ASP A 31 4.18 -4.88 12.60
CA ASP A 31 5.09 -4.65 13.72
C ASP A 31 6.54 -5.01 13.38
N ALA A 32 6.73 -6.11 12.65
CA ALA A 32 8.05 -6.50 12.16
C ALA A 32 8.60 -5.49 11.14
N LEU A 33 7.76 -4.95 10.25
CA LEU A 33 8.17 -3.88 9.34
C LEU A 33 8.45 -2.58 10.09
N ASN A 34 7.63 -2.19 11.06
CA ASN A 34 7.86 -1.01 11.89
C ASN A 34 9.22 -1.11 12.61
N LYS A 35 9.51 -2.27 13.20
CA LYS A 35 10.82 -2.53 13.82
C LYS A 35 11.97 -2.40 12.82
N LEU A 36 11.80 -2.98 11.62
CA LEU A 36 12.81 -2.91 10.58
C LEU A 36 13.05 -1.47 10.09
N PHE A 37 11.99 -0.72 9.82
CA PHE A 37 12.06 0.61 9.22
C PHE A 37 12.34 1.74 10.23
N PHE A 38 11.99 1.60 11.50
CA PHE A 38 12.19 2.66 12.50
C PHE A 38 13.37 2.41 13.45
N GLU A 39 13.69 1.15 13.73
CA GLU A 39 14.71 0.82 14.73
C GLU A 39 15.99 0.28 14.09
N LEU A 40 15.87 -0.70 13.18
CA LEU A 40 17.03 -1.44 12.66
C LEU A 40 17.68 -0.74 11.46
N CYS A 41 16.88 -0.30 10.48
CA CYS A 41 17.33 0.23 9.19
C CYS A 41 16.66 1.59 8.85
N PRO A 42 16.76 2.62 9.71
CA PRO A 42 15.95 3.84 9.57
C PRO A 42 16.28 4.72 8.35
N LYS A 43 17.48 4.58 7.78
CA LYS A 43 17.96 5.41 6.67
C LYS A 43 17.92 4.65 5.35
N ASN A 44 18.11 5.37 4.26
CA ASN A 44 18.16 4.83 2.89
C ASN A 44 19.54 4.95 2.24
N THR A 45 20.58 5.19 3.04
CA THR A 45 21.94 5.47 2.56
C THR A 45 22.83 4.23 2.43
N ASP A 46 22.46 3.10 3.04
CA ASP A 46 23.16 1.82 2.90
C ASP A 46 22.31 0.85 2.06
N ILE A 47 22.92 0.31 1.01
CA ILE A 47 22.27 -0.66 0.11
C ILE A 47 21.87 -1.95 0.85
N ILE A 48 22.61 -2.37 1.89
CA ILE A 48 22.27 -3.58 2.65
C ILE A 48 20.97 -3.36 3.42
N ASP A 49 20.84 -2.24 4.11
CA ASP A 49 19.62 -1.83 4.81
C ASP A 49 18.43 -1.69 3.87
N VAL A 50 18.63 -1.06 2.70
CA VAL A 50 17.59 -0.90 1.70
C VAL A 50 17.16 -2.27 1.12
N LEU A 51 18.10 -3.20 0.93
CA LEU A 51 17.80 -4.57 0.51
C LEU A 51 16.96 -5.31 1.54
N LEU A 52 17.29 -5.21 2.83
CA LEU A 52 16.51 -5.83 3.91
C LEU A 52 15.08 -5.29 3.90
N LYS A 53 14.92 -3.96 3.94
CA LYS A 53 13.62 -3.30 3.87
C LYS A 53 12.80 -3.70 2.66
N ALA A 54 13.39 -3.59 1.46
CA ALA A 54 12.71 -3.86 0.21
C ALA A 54 12.31 -5.34 0.09
N SER A 55 13.16 -6.27 0.54
CA SER A 55 12.88 -7.70 0.47
C SER A 55 11.75 -8.10 1.42
N THR A 56 11.83 -7.67 2.69
CA THR A 56 10.80 -7.97 3.69
C THR A 56 9.45 -7.35 3.31
N LEU A 57 9.45 -6.09 2.85
CA LEU A 57 8.23 -5.42 2.39
C LEU A 57 7.61 -6.13 1.18
N ASN A 58 8.43 -6.50 0.19
CA ASN A 58 7.96 -7.20 -1.02
C ASN A 58 7.29 -8.54 -0.69
N ASP A 59 7.82 -9.27 0.29
CA ASP A 59 7.27 -10.53 0.78
C ASP A 59 5.94 -10.32 1.53
N PHE A 60 5.94 -9.47 2.56
CA PHE A 60 4.77 -9.29 3.43
C PHE A 60 3.58 -8.68 2.70
N TYR A 61 3.84 -7.73 1.81
CA TYR A 61 2.80 -7.13 0.97
C TYR A 61 2.55 -7.87 -0.34
N SER A 62 3.29 -8.95 -0.62
CA SER A 62 3.18 -9.73 -1.85
C SER A 62 3.21 -8.85 -3.11
N THR A 63 4.14 -7.89 -3.19
CA THR A 63 4.21 -6.95 -4.32
C THR A 63 4.73 -7.58 -5.61
N ASN A 64 5.15 -8.85 -5.55
CA ASN A 64 5.56 -9.70 -6.67
C ASN A 64 6.75 -9.14 -7.47
N ILE A 65 7.66 -8.43 -6.81
CA ILE A 65 8.92 -7.99 -7.42
C ILE A 65 9.85 -9.20 -7.48
N PHE A 66 10.15 -9.66 -8.70
CA PHE A 66 10.98 -10.85 -8.91
C PHE A 66 12.46 -10.61 -8.59
N SER A 67 13.01 -9.47 -9.00
CA SER A 67 14.38 -9.09 -8.70
C SER A 67 14.38 -7.81 -7.86
N ILE A 68 14.63 -7.97 -6.57
CA ILE A 68 14.56 -6.85 -5.62
C ILE A 68 15.82 -5.97 -5.66
N TYR A 69 16.95 -6.53 -6.10
CA TYR A 69 18.24 -5.82 -6.11
C TYR A 69 18.22 -4.53 -6.96
N PRO A 70 17.72 -4.52 -8.22
CA PRO A 70 17.60 -3.29 -9.00
C PRO A 70 16.75 -2.23 -8.31
N VAL A 71 15.66 -2.64 -7.64
CA VAL A 71 14.76 -1.72 -6.91
C VAL A 71 15.48 -1.12 -5.70
N ALA A 72 16.17 -1.93 -4.91
CA ALA A 72 16.94 -1.45 -3.76
C ALA A 72 18.09 -0.51 -4.19
N LYS A 73 18.79 -0.86 -5.27
CA LYS A 73 19.86 -0.02 -5.84
C LYS A 73 19.31 1.34 -6.31
N HIS A 74 18.15 1.34 -6.96
CA HIS A 74 17.47 2.55 -7.41
C HIS A 74 17.11 3.47 -6.24
N ILE A 75 16.45 2.92 -5.20
CA ILE A 75 16.07 3.67 -3.99
C ILE A 75 17.30 4.32 -3.32
N CYS A 76 18.37 3.54 -3.13
CA CYS A 76 19.60 4.02 -2.50
C CYS A 76 20.25 5.17 -3.31
N ALA A 77 20.18 5.11 -4.64
CA ALA A 77 20.72 6.14 -5.51
C ALA A 77 19.93 7.46 -5.51
N LEU A 78 18.65 7.43 -5.11
CA LEU A 78 17.77 8.60 -5.11
C LEU A 78 17.95 9.54 -3.90
N ASP A 79 18.72 9.14 -2.88
CA ASP A 79 18.95 9.92 -1.64
C ASP A 79 17.66 10.48 -1.01
N ILE A 80 16.76 9.56 -0.62
CA ILE A 80 15.35 9.88 -0.41
C ILE A 80 14.99 10.35 1.01
N ASP A 81 15.91 10.24 1.98
CA ASP A 81 15.60 10.44 3.40
C ASP A 81 15.05 11.84 3.71
N ALA A 82 15.63 12.88 3.10
CA ALA A 82 15.17 14.26 3.28
C ALA A 82 13.77 14.48 2.69
N ARG A 83 13.49 13.87 1.54
CA ARG A 83 12.21 13.99 0.82
C ARG A 83 11.08 13.23 1.54
N LEU A 84 11.36 12.03 2.05
CA LEU A 84 10.45 11.27 2.90
C LEU A 84 10.03 12.07 4.14
N LYS A 85 11.00 12.68 4.82
CA LYS A 85 10.75 13.52 6.00
C LYS A 85 9.93 14.77 5.67
N ALA A 86 10.10 15.33 4.48
CA ALA A 86 9.35 16.49 4.01
C ALA A 86 7.94 16.15 3.50
N GLY A 87 7.58 14.86 3.41
CA GLY A 87 6.29 14.45 2.87
C GLY A 87 6.14 14.72 1.36
N ASP A 88 7.26 14.73 0.62
CA ASP A 88 7.25 14.96 -0.83
C ASP A 88 6.53 13.81 -1.57
N VAL A 89 5.29 14.08 -1.99
CA VAL A 89 4.42 13.11 -2.67
C VAL A 89 4.93 12.71 -4.06
N THR A 90 5.79 13.52 -4.69
CA THR A 90 6.35 13.19 -6.01
C THR A 90 7.35 12.04 -5.94
N LEU A 91 7.92 11.79 -4.76
CA LEU A 91 8.91 10.73 -4.52
C LEU A 91 8.39 9.33 -4.86
N VAL A 92 7.09 9.08 -4.66
CA VAL A 92 6.49 7.78 -5.06
C VAL A 92 6.67 7.54 -6.56
N GLY A 93 6.52 8.60 -7.36
CA GLY A 93 6.75 8.57 -8.80
C GLY A 93 8.19 8.22 -9.17
N ASP A 94 9.15 8.75 -8.43
CA ASP A 94 10.58 8.46 -8.67
C ASP A 94 10.95 7.04 -8.25
N ILE A 95 10.41 6.53 -7.13
CA ILE A 95 10.69 5.18 -6.64
C ILE A 95 10.03 4.11 -7.54
N GLN A 96 8.83 4.37 -8.07
CA GLN A 96 8.09 3.33 -8.79
C GLN A 96 8.72 2.92 -10.11
N TYR A 97 9.39 3.82 -10.83
CA TYR A 97 9.93 3.55 -12.15
C TYR A 97 11.38 3.12 -12.06
N VAL A 98 11.63 1.82 -12.27
CA VAL A 98 12.96 1.22 -12.15
C VAL A 98 13.41 0.68 -13.49
N PRO A 99 14.60 1.07 -13.98
CA PRO A 99 15.19 0.49 -15.18
C PRO A 99 15.65 -0.95 -14.90
N ILE A 100 15.11 -1.92 -15.63
CA ILE A 100 15.47 -3.34 -15.57
C ILE A 100 15.80 -3.80 -16.99
N GLY A 101 17.11 -3.95 -17.26
CA GLY A 101 17.62 -4.16 -18.61
C GLY A 101 17.30 -2.95 -19.50
N ASP A 102 16.73 -3.21 -20.68
CA ASP A 102 16.37 -2.17 -21.66
C ASP A 102 14.96 -1.60 -21.45
N THR A 103 14.28 -1.98 -20.37
CA THR A 103 12.89 -1.60 -20.10
C THR A 103 12.74 -0.93 -18.75
N GLU A 104 11.86 0.05 -18.67
CA GLU A 104 11.42 0.62 -17.40
C GLU A 104 10.20 -0.14 -16.89
N LYS A 105 10.24 -0.55 -15.61
CA LYS A 105 9.11 -1.23 -14.96
C LYS A 105 8.54 -0.34 -13.86
N SER A 106 7.21 -0.32 -13.77
CA SER A 106 6.49 0.36 -12.69
C SER A 106 6.21 -0.60 -11.53
N PHE A 107 6.63 -0.19 -10.33
CA PHE A 107 6.40 -0.84 -9.04
C PHE A 107 5.54 0.04 -8.13
N TYR A 108 4.48 0.64 -8.68
CA TYR A 108 3.65 1.65 -7.98
C TYR A 108 3.19 1.22 -6.57
N SER A 109 2.55 0.04 -6.47
CA SER A 109 2.06 -0.49 -5.19
C SER A 109 3.19 -0.62 -4.15
N PHE A 110 4.37 -1.09 -4.57
CA PHE A 110 5.54 -1.19 -3.70
C PHE A 110 6.04 0.20 -3.29
N ALA A 111 6.13 1.15 -4.21
CA ALA A 111 6.62 2.50 -3.92
C ALA A 111 5.76 3.21 -2.86
N THR A 112 4.43 3.10 -2.94
CA THR A 112 3.53 3.67 -1.92
C THR A 112 3.76 3.06 -0.54
N LYS A 113 3.92 1.74 -0.47
CA LYS A 113 4.16 1.01 0.78
C LYS A 113 5.51 1.34 1.39
N TYR A 114 6.55 1.42 0.55
CA TYR A 114 7.89 1.79 0.99
C TYR A 114 7.91 3.19 1.61
N CYS A 115 7.24 4.16 0.99
CA CYS A 115 7.13 5.51 1.53
C CYS A 115 6.29 5.54 2.82
N SER A 116 5.17 4.81 2.86
CA SER A 116 4.31 4.72 4.04
C SER A 116 5.04 4.18 5.26
N HIS A 117 5.89 3.16 5.11
CA HIS A 117 6.67 2.62 6.23
C HIS A 117 7.77 3.56 6.74
N HIS A 118 8.11 4.60 5.99
CA HIS A 118 9.01 5.65 6.44
C HIS A 118 8.26 6.85 7.04
N ASN A 119 7.10 7.21 6.49
CA ASN A 119 6.28 8.32 6.97
C ASN A 119 4.78 7.98 6.79
N PRO A 120 4.18 7.23 7.74
CA PRO A 120 2.86 6.66 7.57
C PRO A 120 1.72 7.69 7.66
N LEU A 121 2.00 8.89 8.18
CA LEU A 121 0.99 9.95 8.29
C LEU A 121 0.79 10.68 6.97
N ASP A 122 1.84 10.81 6.16
CA ASP A 122 1.82 11.56 4.91
C ASP A 122 1.64 10.69 3.67
N TYR A 123 2.01 9.41 3.74
CA TYR A 123 2.00 8.51 2.59
C TYR A 123 0.94 7.41 2.74
N PRO A 124 -0.30 7.63 2.30
CA PRO A 124 -1.29 6.56 2.24
C PRO A 124 -0.86 5.45 1.27
N ILE A 125 -1.24 4.21 1.60
CA ILE A 125 -0.91 3.04 0.80
C ILE A 125 -1.93 2.87 -0.32
N TYR A 126 -1.41 2.69 -1.54
CA TYR A 126 -2.24 2.24 -2.66
C TYR A 126 -2.20 0.71 -2.76
N ASP A 127 -3.37 0.11 -2.93
CA ASP A 127 -3.50 -1.19 -3.56
C ASP A 127 -4.85 -1.35 -4.27
N SER A 128 -5.07 -2.55 -4.80
CA SER A 128 -6.27 -2.86 -5.56
C SER A 128 -7.57 -2.92 -4.78
N TYR A 129 -7.55 -3.25 -3.48
CA TYR A 129 -8.75 -3.17 -2.65
C TYR A 129 -9.13 -1.71 -2.42
N VAL A 130 -8.13 -0.86 -2.14
CA VAL A 130 -8.32 0.58 -2.02
C VAL A 130 -8.86 1.18 -3.32
N ASP A 131 -8.29 0.79 -4.46
CA ASP A 131 -8.77 1.20 -5.79
C ASP A 131 -10.25 0.87 -6.01
N GLU A 132 -10.63 -0.38 -5.74
CA GLU A 132 -11.98 -0.88 -5.98
C GLU A 132 -13.01 -0.16 -5.08
N VAL A 133 -12.67 0.06 -3.81
CA VAL A 133 -13.54 0.76 -2.85
C VAL A 133 -13.73 2.22 -3.23
N LEU A 134 -12.65 2.94 -3.57
CA LEU A 134 -12.75 4.34 -3.99
C LEU A 134 -13.60 4.48 -5.26
N ARG A 135 -13.44 3.58 -6.24
CA ARG A 135 -14.27 3.59 -7.46
C ARG A 135 -15.72 3.25 -7.18
N TYR A 136 -15.99 2.32 -6.27
CA TYR A 136 -17.34 1.98 -5.84
C TYR A 136 -18.06 3.20 -5.27
N PHE A 137 -17.48 3.84 -4.26
CA PHE A 137 -18.09 5.00 -3.62
C PHE A 137 -18.14 6.23 -4.54
N ARG A 138 -17.19 6.38 -5.47
CA ARG A 138 -17.28 7.39 -6.53
C ARG A 138 -18.55 7.20 -7.35
N ASN A 139 -18.78 5.98 -7.83
CA ASN A 139 -19.92 5.70 -8.69
C ASN A 139 -21.26 5.73 -7.93
N ARG A 140 -21.26 5.37 -6.64
CA ARG A 140 -22.45 5.33 -5.79
C ARG A 140 -22.86 6.71 -5.29
N ASP A 141 -21.90 7.47 -4.76
CA ASP A 141 -22.17 8.68 -3.97
C ASP A 141 -21.62 9.95 -4.64
N SER A 142 -20.80 9.81 -5.69
CA SER A 142 -20.13 10.93 -6.36
C SER A 142 -19.31 11.80 -5.40
N PHE A 143 -18.63 11.17 -4.43
CA PHE A 143 -17.87 11.90 -3.40
C PHE A 143 -16.73 12.76 -3.96
N SER A 144 -16.19 12.38 -5.11
CA SER A 144 -15.13 13.10 -5.83
C SER A 144 -15.24 12.80 -7.33
N ASP A 145 -14.89 13.77 -8.18
CA ASP A 145 -14.80 13.56 -9.63
C ASP A 145 -13.37 13.13 -10.02
N PHE A 146 -13.19 11.87 -10.41
CA PHE A 146 -11.91 11.36 -10.88
C PHE A 146 -12.08 10.16 -11.83
N GLN A 147 -11.14 9.99 -12.75
CA GLN A 147 -11.08 8.86 -13.68
C GLN A 147 -10.32 7.69 -13.07
N ASP A 148 -10.55 6.47 -13.56
CA ASP A 148 -9.87 5.27 -13.04
C ASP A 148 -8.33 5.38 -13.11
N GLY A 149 -7.80 6.02 -14.15
CA GLY A 149 -6.37 6.26 -14.31
C GLY A 149 -5.77 7.22 -13.28
N ASP A 150 -6.58 8.08 -12.67
CA ASP A 150 -6.10 9.06 -11.67
C ASP A 150 -5.63 8.38 -10.38
N LEU A 151 -6.13 7.18 -10.07
CA LEU A 151 -5.66 6.38 -8.94
C LEU A 151 -4.22 5.84 -9.12
N LYS A 152 -3.68 5.89 -10.34
CA LYS A 152 -2.29 5.52 -10.67
C LYS A 152 -1.32 6.69 -10.62
N ASP A 153 -1.82 7.90 -10.42
CA ASP A 153 -1.04 9.08 -10.11
C ASP A 153 -1.08 9.31 -8.60
N TYR A 154 0.06 9.26 -7.93
CA TYR A 154 0.09 9.29 -6.47
C TYR A 154 -0.46 10.59 -5.87
N VAL A 155 -0.21 11.72 -6.55
CA VAL A 155 -0.65 13.04 -6.07
C VAL A 155 -2.16 13.11 -6.13
N LYS A 156 -2.75 12.65 -7.24
CA LYS A 156 -4.20 12.56 -7.39
C LYS A 156 -4.81 11.53 -6.45
N PHE A 157 -4.22 10.35 -6.33
CA PHE A 157 -4.67 9.30 -5.40
C PHE A 157 -4.74 9.82 -3.96
N LYS A 158 -3.69 10.49 -3.47
CA LYS A 158 -3.70 11.10 -2.12
C LYS A 158 -4.83 12.12 -1.98
N GLY A 159 -5.04 12.95 -3.00
CA GLY A 159 -6.16 13.90 -3.05
C GLY A 159 -7.52 13.21 -2.95
N ILE A 160 -7.75 12.17 -3.75
CA ILE A 160 -9.00 11.39 -3.76
C ILE A 160 -9.26 10.76 -2.38
N LEU A 161 -8.23 10.27 -1.69
CA LEU A 161 -8.40 9.70 -0.36
C LEU A 161 -8.72 10.78 0.70
N ILE A 162 -8.17 12.00 0.54
CA ILE A 162 -8.53 13.16 1.37
C ILE A 162 -9.99 13.57 1.10
N ASP A 163 -10.41 13.61 -0.16
CA ASP A 163 -11.79 13.93 -0.54
C ASP A 163 -12.77 12.89 0.00
N PHE A 164 -12.43 11.60 -0.08
CA PHE A 164 -13.18 10.52 0.56
C PHE A 164 -13.31 10.76 2.07
N ARG A 165 -12.20 11.06 2.75
CA ARG A 165 -12.20 11.32 4.19
C ARG A 165 -13.11 12.51 4.55
N ALA A 166 -13.01 13.60 3.80
CA ALA A 166 -13.78 14.82 4.06
C ALA A 166 -15.28 14.63 3.77
N PHE A 167 -15.62 13.99 2.65
CA PHE A 167 -17.01 13.77 2.23
C PHE A 167 -17.82 12.99 3.25
N TYR A 168 -17.23 11.95 3.86
CA TYR A 168 -17.88 11.13 4.89
C TYR A 168 -17.67 11.64 6.32
N GLY A 169 -17.09 12.84 6.51
CA GLY A 169 -16.89 13.44 7.84
C GLY A 169 -15.91 12.67 8.72
N LEU A 170 -14.87 12.08 8.13
CA LEU A 170 -13.91 11.20 8.78
C LEU A 170 -12.60 11.92 9.18
N ASP A 171 -12.59 13.25 9.24
CA ASP A 171 -11.39 14.09 9.46
C ASP A 171 -10.66 13.81 10.78
N LYS A 172 -11.33 13.20 11.76
CA LYS A 172 -10.69 12.79 13.02
C LYS A 172 -9.67 11.67 12.85
N PHE A 173 -9.70 10.95 11.72
CA PHE A 173 -8.80 9.84 11.43
C PHE A 173 -7.66 10.29 10.51
N SER A 174 -6.47 9.75 10.78
CA SER A 174 -5.31 9.90 9.90
C SER A 174 -5.53 9.20 8.55
N LEU A 175 -4.78 9.59 7.52
CA LEU A 175 -4.85 8.91 6.23
C LEU A 175 -4.47 7.42 6.33
N LYS A 176 -3.55 7.06 7.25
CA LYS A 176 -3.25 5.67 7.59
C LYS A 176 -4.47 4.91 8.13
N GLN A 177 -5.24 5.52 9.02
CA GLN A 177 -6.43 4.86 9.54
C GLN A 177 -7.52 4.72 8.47
N ILE A 178 -7.62 5.71 7.58
CA ILE A 178 -8.55 5.65 6.45
C ILE A 178 -8.12 4.58 5.43
N ASP A 179 -6.85 4.51 5.04
CA ASP A 179 -6.39 3.47 4.11
C ASP A 179 -6.54 2.06 4.70
N GLN A 180 -6.27 1.87 5.99
CA GLN A 180 -6.48 0.62 6.70
C GLN A 180 -7.96 0.22 6.76
N TYR A 181 -8.86 1.17 7.01
CA TYR A 181 -10.31 0.95 6.95
C TYR A 181 -10.75 0.55 5.54
N VAL A 182 -10.39 1.36 4.54
CA VAL A 182 -10.76 1.17 3.14
C VAL A 182 -10.25 -0.18 2.62
N TRP A 183 -9.03 -0.58 3.00
CA TRP A 183 -8.47 -1.88 2.65
C TRP A 183 -9.26 -3.05 3.24
N GLN A 184 -9.58 -3.00 4.54
CA GLN A 184 -10.34 -4.07 5.20
C GLN A 184 -11.77 -4.17 4.65
N LEU A 185 -12.42 -3.04 4.40
CA LEU A 185 -13.73 -2.98 3.74
C LEU A 185 -13.65 -3.62 2.34
N GLY A 186 -12.60 -3.27 1.58
CA GLY A 186 -12.34 -3.85 0.27
C GLY A 186 -12.18 -5.36 0.31
N LYS A 187 -11.50 -5.89 1.33
CA LYS A 187 -11.38 -7.33 1.52
C LYS A 187 -12.70 -8.04 1.81
N ASP A 188 -13.54 -7.45 2.64
CA ASP A 188 -14.80 -8.06 3.05
C ASP A 188 -15.84 -8.03 1.91
N TYR A 189 -15.89 -6.95 1.14
CA TYR A 189 -16.96 -6.70 0.15
C TYR A 189 -16.54 -6.92 -1.32
N PHE A 190 -15.25 -6.82 -1.62
CA PHE A 190 -14.69 -7.06 -2.96
C PHE A 190 -13.60 -8.14 -2.93
N PRO A 191 -13.87 -9.34 -2.37
CA PRO A 191 -12.86 -10.36 -2.22
C PRO A 191 -12.34 -10.83 -3.58
N LYS A 192 -11.02 -10.69 -3.77
CA LYS A 192 -10.36 -11.20 -4.96
C LYS A 192 -10.36 -12.72 -4.98
N ASN A 193 -10.99 -13.28 -6.01
CA ASN A 193 -10.89 -14.69 -6.33
C ASN A 193 -9.54 -14.98 -7.00
N TYR A 194 -8.46 -14.97 -6.22
CA TYR A 194 -7.22 -15.63 -6.66
C TYR A 194 -7.56 -17.12 -6.79
N GLY A 195 -7.71 -17.58 -8.03
CA GLY A 195 -8.36 -18.84 -8.37
C GLY A 195 -8.00 -19.96 -7.40
N LYS A 196 -9.03 -20.64 -6.87
CA LYS A 196 -8.88 -21.97 -6.26
C LYS A 196 -8.14 -22.87 -7.24
N LYS A 197 -6.81 -22.93 -7.19
CA LYS A 197 -6.07 -24.05 -7.77
C LYS A 197 -6.59 -25.28 -7.04
N LYS A 198 -7.18 -26.21 -7.81
CA LYS A 198 -7.58 -27.52 -7.29
C LYS A 198 -6.40 -28.09 -6.51
N ARG A 199 -6.66 -28.49 -5.27
CA ARG A 199 -5.71 -29.14 -4.38
C ARG A 199 -5.28 -30.44 -5.08
N GLY A 200 -4.12 -30.41 -5.70
CA GLY A 200 -3.62 -31.49 -6.53
C GLY A 200 -2.67 -30.97 -7.58
N ASP A 201 -1.48 -30.53 -7.17
CA ASP A 201 -0.26 -30.77 -7.92
C ASP A 201 0.96 -30.66 -7.01
N LYS A 202 1.88 -31.60 -7.25
CA LYS A 202 3.00 -31.99 -6.41
C LYS A 202 4.00 -30.84 -6.26
N TYR A 203 4.43 -30.59 -5.02
CA TYR A 203 5.64 -29.79 -4.79
C TYR A 203 6.85 -30.60 -5.28
N PHE A 204 7.47 -30.11 -6.35
CA PHE A 204 8.81 -30.49 -6.75
C PHE A 204 9.81 -29.91 -5.72
N VAL A 205 10.46 -30.83 -5.02
CA VAL A 205 11.87 -30.87 -4.61
C VAL A 205 12.63 -29.54 -4.70
N PHE A 206 13.00 -29.00 -3.53
CA PHE A 206 14.19 -28.17 -3.38
C PHE A 206 15.42 -28.99 -3.77
N ASN A 207 16.20 -28.51 -4.73
CA ASN A 207 17.60 -28.88 -4.82
C ASN A 207 18.44 -27.60 -5.01
N ARG A 208 19.22 -27.35 -3.96
CA ARG A 208 20.45 -26.55 -3.80
C ARG A 208 20.72 -25.42 -4.77
#